data_AF-A0AAX7UFT7-F1
#
_entry.id   AF-A0AAX7UFT7-F1
#
_cell.length_a   1.000
_cell.length_b   1.000
_cell.length_c   1.000
_cell.angle_alpha   90.00
_cell.angle_beta   90.00
_cell.angle_gamma   90.00
#
_symmetry.space_group_name_H-M   'P 1'
#
loop_
_entity.id
_entity.type
_entity.pdbx_description
1 polymer ?
#
loop_
_entity_poly.entity_id
_entity_poly.type
_entity_poly.pdbx_seq_one_letter_code
_entity_poly.pdbx_strand_id
1 'polypeptide(L)'
;MAARRVPLVLLACGSFNPITNQHMRLFELARDHMHSTGQYQVVGGIVSPVSDSYGKQGLVLAKHRVAMAELALQSSNWVTVDEWESQQPDWTETVVTMRYHYRRILKEYERSVGMHNNSINQLQRRAGAQSRSWRTAQERISDLFPPLSD
;
A
#
# COMPACT_ATOMS: atom_id res chain seq x y z
N MET A 1 -21.53 11.37 -5.20
CA MET A 1 -20.82 10.23 -4.58
C MET A 1 -19.40 10.23 -5.12
N ALA A 2 -18.36 10.21 -4.29
CA ALA A 2 -17.00 10.10 -4.82
C ALA A 2 -16.86 8.76 -5.56
N ALA A 3 -16.48 8.79 -6.84
CA ALA A 3 -16.27 7.58 -7.61
C ALA A 3 -15.18 6.74 -6.93
N ARG A 4 -15.50 5.49 -6.60
CA ARG A 4 -14.55 4.57 -5.95
C ARG A 4 -13.50 4.16 -6.97
N ARG A 5 -12.30 4.72 -6.86
CA ARG A 5 -11.15 4.36 -7.70
C ARG A 5 -10.57 3.02 -7.29
N VAL A 6 -10.10 2.24 -8.27
CA VAL A 6 -9.42 0.97 -8.03
C VAL A 6 -7.97 1.26 -7.59
N PRO A 7 -7.52 0.78 -6.41
CA PRO A 7 -6.13 0.92 -6.00
C PRO A 7 -5.23 0.08 -6.91
N LEU A 8 -4.13 0.66 -7.36
CA LEU A 8 -3.22 0.07 -8.34
C LEU A 8 -1.76 0.16 -7.85
N VAL A 9 -1.00 -0.92 -8.03
CA VAL A 9 0.45 -0.93 -7.84
C VAL A 9 1.10 -1.21 -9.18
N LEU A 10 2.10 -0.40 -9.54
CA LEU A 10 2.86 -0.56 -10.77
C LEU A 10 4.08 -1.44 -10.50
N LEU A 11 4.33 -2.45 -11.32
CA LEU A 11 5.47 -3.35 -11.21
C LEU A 11 6.32 -3.25 -12.48
N ALA A 12 7.62 -2.95 -12.33
CA ALA A 12 8.59 -2.99 -13.41
C ALA A 12 9.64 -4.07 -13.12
N CYS A 13 9.53 -5.21 -13.82
CA CYS A 13 10.56 -6.24 -13.85
C CYS A 13 11.59 -5.90 -14.93
N GLY A 14 12.88 -6.08 -14.65
CA GLY A 14 13.92 -5.79 -15.64
C GLY A 14 15.34 -6.00 -15.12
N SER A 15 16.31 -5.86 -16.02
CA SER A 15 17.72 -5.97 -15.63
C SER A 15 18.17 -4.82 -14.74
N PHE A 16 17.80 -3.57 -15.07
CA PHE A 16 18.31 -2.36 -14.40
C PHE A 16 19.85 -2.35 -14.30
N ASN A 17 20.50 -2.47 -15.45
CA ASN A 17 21.96 -2.66 -15.58
C ASN A 17 22.62 -1.51 -16.39
N PRO A 18 22.80 -0.32 -15.82
CA PRO A 18 22.23 0.16 -14.54
C PRO A 18 20.81 0.71 -14.70
N ILE A 19 20.16 1.07 -13.59
CA ILE A 19 18.96 1.92 -13.62
C ILE A 19 19.29 3.29 -14.24
N THR A 20 18.31 3.93 -14.88
CA THR A 20 18.47 5.23 -15.54
C THR A 20 17.27 6.13 -15.27
N ASN A 21 17.41 7.42 -15.55
CA ASN A 21 16.32 8.39 -15.45
C ASN A 21 15.09 8.00 -16.28
N GLN A 22 15.28 7.29 -17.39
CA GLN A 22 14.17 6.80 -18.21
C GLN A 22 13.29 5.78 -17.47
N HIS A 23 13.90 4.88 -16.68
CA HIS A 23 13.16 3.91 -15.89
C HIS A 23 12.29 4.61 -14.84
N MET A 24 12.84 5.61 -14.14
CA MET A 24 12.08 6.40 -13.17
C MET A 24 10.98 7.21 -13.85
N ARG A 25 11.27 7.82 -15.01
CA ARG A 25 10.29 8.58 -15.79
C ARG A 25 9.13 7.70 -16.26
N LEU A 26 9.36 6.43 -16.54
CA LEU A 26 8.30 5.48 -16.92
C LEU A 26 7.26 5.32 -15.81
N PHE A 27 7.67 5.26 -14.55
CA PHE A 27 6.74 5.20 -13.40
C PHE A 27 5.87 6.46 -13.32
N GLU A 28 6.48 7.64 -13.41
CA GLU A 28 5.76 8.92 -13.36
C GLU A 28 4.73 9.03 -14.50
N LEU A 29 5.12 8.71 -15.73
CA LEU A 29 4.24 8.73 -16.90
C LEU A 29 3.08 7.74 -16.75
N ALA A 30 3.35 6.51 -16.30
CA ALA A 30 2.34 5.50 -16.09
C ALA A 30 1.36 5.91 -14.98
N ARG A 31 1.87 6.51 -13.90
CA ARG A 31 1.04 7.01 -12.80
C ARG A 31 0.10 8.11 -13.25
N ASP A 32 0.64 9.13 -13.92
CA ASP A 32 -0.14 10.27 -14.43
C ASP A 32 -1.22 9.78 -15.40
N HIS A 33 -0.86 8.86 -16.31
CA HIS A 33 -1.83 8.25 -17.23
C HIS A 33 -2.94 7.52 -16.49
N MET A 34 -2.60 6.62 -15.54
CA MET A 34 -3.59 5.85 -14.80
C MET A 34 -4.52 6.74 -13.97
N HIS A 35 -4.00 7.79 -13.34
CA HIS A 35 -4.83 8.78 -12.63
C HIS A 35 -5.74 9.57 -13.58
N SER A 36 -5.26 9.93 -14.78
CA SER A 36 -6.03 10.69 -15.77
C SER A 36 -7.28 9.95 -16.27
N THR A 37 -7.29 8.62 -16.22
CA THR A 37 -8.47 7.80 -16.57
C THR A 37 -9.65 8.02 -15.61
N GLY A 38 -9.40 8.55 -14.40
CA GLY A 38 -10.38 8.67 -13.34
C GLY A 38 -10.80 7.35 -12.67
N GLN A 39 -10.34 6.20 -13.20
CA GLN A 39 -10.72 4.86 -12.73
C GLN A 39 -9.76 4.32 -11.68
N TYR A 40 -8.47 4.67 -11.78
CA TYR A 40 -7.41 4.09 -10.96
C TYR A 40 -6.81 5.11 -9.99
N GLN A 41 -6.37 4.61 -8.85
CA GLN A 41 -5.53 5.31 -7.91
C GLN A 41 -4.25 4.51 -7.73
N VAL A 42 -3.15 4.95 -8.34
CA VAL A 42 -1.84 4.37 -8.07
C VAL A 42 -1.46 4.66 -6.61
N VAL A 43 -1.17 3.60 -5.86
CA VAL A 43 -0.82 3.64 -4.43
C VAL A 43 0.63 3.21 -4.17
N GLY A 44 1.33 2.69 -5.18
CA GLY A 44 2.73 2.32 -5.09
C GLY A 44 3.34 1.89 -6.42
N GLY A 45 4.66 1.87 -6.47
CA GLY A 45 5.46 1.35 -7.57
C GLY A 45 6.57 0.42 -7.05
N ILE A 46 6.87 -0.63 -7.79
CA ILE A 46 7.89 -1.63 -7.45
C ILE A 46 8.86 -1.78 -8.62
N VAL A 47 10.13 -1.51 -8.37
CA VAL A 47 11.24 -1.93 -9.23
C VAL A 47 11.69 -3.31 -8.77
N SER A 48 11.64 -4.29 -9.66
CA SER A 48 12.06 -5.67 -9.38
C SER A 48 13.24 -6.07 -10.27
N PRO A 49 14.48 -6.00 -9.76
CA PRO A 49 15.66 -6.42 -10.50
C PRO A 49 15.66 -7.93 -10.74
N VAL A 50 15.99 -8.34 -11.97
CA VAL A 50 16.08 -9.76 -12.34
C VAL A 50 17.17 -10.49 -11.56
N SER A 51 17.04 -11.81 -11.37
CA SER A 51 18.10 -12.68 -10.84
C SER A 51 19.33 -12.74 -11.76
N ASP A 52 20.50 -12.95 -11.17
CA ASP A 52 21.76 -13.13 -11.90
C ASP A 52 21.74 -14.40 -12.77
N SER A 53 20.91 -15.38 -12.39
CA SER A 53 20.66 -16.62 -13.15
C SER A 53 19.94 -16.38 -14.49
N TYR A 54 19.53 -15.13 -14.80
CA TYR A 54 19.05 -14.76 -16.13
C TYR A 54 20.11 -14.93 -17.23
N GLY A 55 21.40 -14.88 -16.86
CA GLY A 55 22.48 -15.24 -17.78
C GLY A 55 22.71 -14.28 -18.95
N LYS A 56 22.15 -13.06 -18.91
CA LYS A 56 22.40 -12.03 -19.94
C LYS A 56 23.87 -11.61 -19.92
N GLN A 57 24.52 -11.65 -21.09
CA GLN A 57 25.92 -11.22 -21.22
C GLN A 57 26.09 -9.77 -20.73
N GLY A 58 27.08 -9.55 -19.86
CA GLY A 58 27.37 -8.25 -19.27
C GLY A 58 26.42 -7.81 -18.15
N LEU A 59 25.55 -8.71 -17.64
CA LEU A 59 24.73 -8.44 -16.47
C LEU A 59 25.61 -8.33 -15.23
N VAL A 60 25.62 -7.16 -14.60
CA VAL A 60 26.29 -6.94 -13.32
C VAL A 60 25.52 -7.67 -12.22
N LEU A 61 26.23 -8.12 -11.17
CA LEU A 61 25.64 -8.79 -10.01
C LEU A 61 24.43 -8.04 -9.43
N ALA A 62 23.40 -8.79 -9.05
CA ALA A 62 22.14 -8.30 -8.51
C ALA A 62 22.34 -7.32 -7.37
N LYS A 63 23.25 -7.61 -6.44
CA LYS A 63 23.58 -6.73 -5.31
C LYS A 63 23.93 -5.30 -5.74
N HIS A 64 24.62 -5.12 -6.86
CA HIS A 64 24.99 -3.80 -7.35
C HIS A 64 23.81 -3.11 -8.04
N ARG A 65 23.00 -3.87 -8.78
CA ARG A 65 21.82 -3.36 -9.46
C ARG A 65 20.74 -2.91 -8.48
N VAL A 66 20.51 -3.71 -7.43
CA VAL A 66 19.64 -3.37 -6.29
C VAL A 66 20.13 -2.08 -5.62
N ALA A 67 21.41 -2.02 -5.22
CA ALA A 67 21.97 -0.83 -4.57
C ALA A 67 21.86 0.43 -5.44
N MET A 68 22.15 0.33 -6.75
CA MET A 68 21.98 1.45 -7.67
C MET A 68 20.52 1.87 -7.81
N ALA A 69 19.58 0.92 -7.85
CA ALA A 69 18.15 1.21 -7.91
C ALA A 69 17.64 1.88 -6.63
N GLU A 70 18.10 1.46 -5.45
CA GLU A 70 17.76 2.08 -4.17
C GLU A 70 18.27 3.52 -4.09
N LEU A 71 19.51 3.76 -4.51
CA LEU A 71 20.08 5.12 -4.57
C LEU A 71 19.33 6.01 -5.56
N ALA A 72 18.97 5.48 -6.73
CA ALA A 72 18.20 6.24 -7.73
C ALA A 72 16.79 6.60 -7.21
N LEU A 73 16.17 5.71 -6.43
CA LEU A 73 14.82 5.89 -5.87
C LEU A 73 14.81 6.56 -4.50
N GLN A 74 15.96 6.99 -3.95
CA GLN A 74 16.04 7.58 -2.62
C GLN A 74 15.16 8.83 -2.43
N SER A 75 14.93 9.59 -3.51
CA SER A 75 14.05 10.76 -3.50
C SER A 75 12.58 10.45 -3.79
N SER A 76 12.26 9.21 -4.19
CA SER A 76 10.90 8.76 -4.46
C SER A 76 10.18 8.41 -3.17
N ASN A 77 8.96 8.91 -3.01
CA ASN A 77 8.10 8.62 -1.85
C ASN A 77 7.09 7.50 -2.12
N TRP A 78 7.06 6.93 -3.33
CA TRP A 78 6.00 6.00 -3.75
C TRP A 78 6.50 4.80 -4.57
N VAL A 79 7.72 4.85 -5.09
CA VAL A 79 8.35 3.73 -5.81
C VAL A 79 9.47 3.17 -4.95
N THR A 80 9.47 1.85 -4.73
CA THR A 80 10.51 1.16 -3.95
C THR A 80 11.15 0.04 -4.76
N VAL A 81 12.33 -0.42 -4.33
CA VAL A 81 12.95 -1.64 -4.86
C VAL A 81 12.43 -2.84 -4.06
N ASP A 82 12.14 -3.95 -4.73
CA ASP A 82 11.89 -5.24 -4.09
C ASP A 82 12.86 -6.28 -4.68
N GLU A 83 13.74 -6.79 -3.83
CA GLU A 83 14.84 -7.68 -4.20
C GLU A 83 14.42 -9.16 -4.30
N TRP A 84 13.16 -9.50 -4.03
CA TRP A 84 12.69 -10.88 -3.98
C TRP A 84 13.03 -11.67 -5.26
N GLU A 85 12.78 -11.10 -6.45
CA GLU A 85 13.10 -11.75 -7.74
C GLU A 85 14.60 -12.01 -7.87
N SER A 86 15.43 -11.06 -7.45
CA SER A 86 16.88 -11.15 -7.55
C SER A 86 17.52 -12.16 -6.60
N GLN A 87 16.83 -12.47 -5.49
CA GLN A 87 17.25 -13.44 -4.48
C GLN A 87 16.83 -14.88 -4.81
N GLN A 88 16.04 -15.09 -5.88
CA GLN A 88 15.68 -16.44 -6.29
C GLN A 88 16.91 -17.17 -6.87
N PRO A 89 17.08 -18.47 -6.55
CA PRO A 89 18.25 -19.25 -6.99
C PRO A 89 18.32 -19.37 -8.51
N ASP A 90 17.17 -19.46 -9.16
CA ASP A 90 17.03 -19.55 -10.61
C ASP A 90 16.31 -18.34 -11.18
N TRP A 91 16.45 -18.15 -12.50
CA TRP A 91 15.67 -17.15 -13.21
C TRP A 91 14.17 -17.43 -13.05
N THR A 92 13.41 -16.37 -12.78
CA THR A 92 11.99 -16.45 -12.49
C THR A 92 11.20 -15.79 -13.63
N GLU A 93 10.17 -16.48 -14.12
CA GLU A 93 9.24 -15.89 -15.07
C GLU A 93 8.51 -14.69 -14.46
N THR A 94 8.29 -13.62 -15.23
CA THR A 94 7.61 -12.40 -14.74
C THR A 94 6.24 -12.67 -14.14
N VAL A 95 5.50 -13.67 -14.63
CA VAL A 95 4.19 -14.06 -14.06
C VAL A 95 4.31 -14.58 -12.61
N VAL A 96 5.43 -15.21 -12.27
CA VAL A 96 5.70 -15.69 -10.91
C VAL A 96 6.03 -14.53 -9.99
N THR A 97 6.89 -13.59 -10.43
CA THR A 97 7.15 -12.33 -9.70
C THR A 97 5.86 -11.54 -9.47
N MET A 98 5.03 -11.38 -10.51
CA MET A 98 3.73 -10.70 -10.41
C MET A 98 2.81 -11.38 -9.38
N ARG A 99 2.73 -12.71 -9.40
CA ARG A 99 1.92 -13.47 -8.46
C ARG A 99 2.41 -13.35 -7.02
N TYR A 100 3.73 -13.31 -6.82
CA TYR A 100 4.35 -13.07 -5.51
C TYR A 100 3.93 -11.70 -4.96
N HIS A 101 4.16 -10.62 -5.71
CA HIS A 101 3.80 -9.28 -5.26
C HIS A 101 2.29 -9.12 -5.06
N TYR A 102 1.47 -9.67 -5.97
CA TYR A 102 0.01 -9.63 -5.82
C TYR A 102 -0.45 -10.24 -4.51
N ARG A 103 0.03 -11.45 -4.17
CA ARG A 103 -0.32 -12.12 -2.90
C ARG A 103 0.17 -11.33 -1.69
N ARG A 104 1.39 -10.77 -1.73
CA ARG A 104 1.95 -9.96 -0.65
C ARG A 104 1.12 -8.71 -0.40
N ILE A 105 0.83 -7.96 -1.45
CA ILE A 105 0.04 -6.71 -1.42
C ILE A 105 -1.40 -6.99 -0.97
N LEU A 106 -2.02 -8.05 -1.48
CA LEU A 106 -3.39 -8.42 -1.08
C LEU A 106 -3.46 -8.72 0.42
N LYS A 107 -2.49 -9.47 0.96
CA LYS A 107 -2.43 -9.79 2.39
C LYS A 107 -2.20 -8.54 3.26
N GLU A 108 -1.43 -7.57 2.78
CA GLU A 108 -1.23 -6.27 3.45
C GLU A 108 -2.51 -5.43 3.42
N TYR A 109 -3.18 -5.40 2.28
CA TYR A 109 -4.44 -4.69 2.08
C TYR A 109 -5.54 -5.26 3.00
N GLU A 110 -5.75 -6.57 3.02
CA GLU A 110 -6.73 -7.24 3.89
C GLU A 110 -6.47 -6.94 5.37
N ARG A 111 -5.20 -6.96 5.80
CA ARG A 111 -4.80 -6.58 7.16
C ARG A 111 -5.17 -5.13 7.48
N SER A 112 -4.89 -4.20 6.57
CA SER A 112 -5.19 -2.77 6.76
C SER A 112 -6.71 -2.52 6.89
N VAL A 113 -7.52 -3.19 6.07
CA VAL A 113 -8.98 -3.09 6.10
C VAL A 113 -9.53 -3.70 7.38
N GLY A 114 -9.02 -4.86 7.80
CA GLY A 114 -9.42 -5.52 9.05
C GLY A 114 -9.13 -4.66 10.29
N MET A 115 -7.95 -4.02 10.35
CA MET A 115 -7.59 -3.09 11.41
C MET A 115 -8.52 -1.87 11.45
N HIS A 116 -8.81 -1.28 10.29
CA HIS A 116 -9.70 -0.12 10.19
C HIS A 116 -11.11 -0.41 10.71
N ASN A 117 -11.67 -1.55 10.34
CA ASN A 117 -13.00 -1.98 10.80
C ASN A 117 -13.03 -2.20 12.32
N ASN A 118 -11.96 -2.76 12.89
CA ASN A 118 -11.85 -2.95 14.33
C ASN A 118 -11.79 -1.62 15.09
N SER A 119 -11.06 -0.63 14.58
CA SER A 119 -10.99 0.72 15.17
C SER A 119 -12.34 1.44 15.13
N ILE A 120 -13.05 1.40 14.01
CA ILE A 120 -14.40 1.96 13.89
C ILE A 120 -15.34 1.31 14.92
N ASN A 121 -15.33 -0.02 14.99
CA ASN A 121 -16.18 -0.75 15.92
C ASN A 121 -15.86 -0.42 17.40
N GLN A 122 -14.59 -0.20 17.74
CA GLN A 122 -14.20 0.25 19.09
C GLN A 122 -14.67 1.66 19.40
N LEU A 123 -14.53 2.61 18.47
CA LEU A 123 -14.99 3.99 18.64
C LEU A 123 -16.51 4.04 18.81
N GLN A 124 -17.27 3.28 18.01
CA GLN A 124 -18.72 3.18 18.14
C GLN A 124 -19.15 2.56 19.48
N ARG A 125 -18.45 1.52 19.95
CA ARG A 125 -18.70 0.94 21.28
C ARG A 125 -18.42 1.93 22.41
N ARG A 126 -17.34 2.71 22.31
CA ARG A 126 -17.00 3.75 23.30
C ARG A 126 -18.03 4.88 23.31
N ALA A 127 -18.43 5.37 22.13
CA ALA A 127 -19.46 6.40 21.99
C ALA A 127 -20.83 5.91 22.54
N GLY A 128 -21.22 4.67 22.25
CA GLY A 128 -22.45 4.07 22.75
C GLY A 128 -22.43 3.72 24.25
N ALA A 129 -21.26 3.54 24.85
CA ALA A 129 -21.10 3.43 26.30
C ALA A 129 -21.21 4.80 26.98
N GLN A 130 -20.61 5.83 26.39
CA GLN A 130 -20.67 7.20 26.89
C GLN A 130 -22.09 7.77 26.82
N SER A 131 -22.84 7.52 25.73
CA SER A 131 -24.23 7.98 25.62
C SER A 131 -25.17 7.33 26.64
N ARG A 132 -24.92 6.05 27.00
CA ARG A 132 -25.67 5.35 28.06
C ARG A 132 -25.36 5.94 29.43
N SER A 133 -24.09 6.24 29.71
CA SER A 133 -23.68 6.91 30.95
C SER A 133 -24.33 8.30 31.12
N TRP A 134 -24.42 9.10 30.06
CA TRP A 134 -25.09 10.41 30.12
C TRP A 134 -26.59 10.30 30.39
N ARG A 135 -27.29 9.32 29.78
CA ARG A 135 -28.73 9.09 30.04
C ARG A 135 -29.00 8.69 31.49
N THR A 136 -28.22 7.75 32.02
CA THR A 136 -28.36 7.32 33.43
C THR A 136 -28.04 8.45 34.41
N ALA A 137 -27.10 9.34 34.09
CA ALA A 137 -26.84 10.53 34.90
C ALA A 137 -27.98 11.55 34.83
N GLN A 138 -28.59 11.75 33.66
CA GLN A 138 -29.76 12.62 33.48
C GLN A 138 -30.99 12.11 34.23
N GLU A 139 -31.27 10.81 34.18
CA GLU A 139 -32.38 10.17 34.91
C GLU A 139 -32.22 10.36 36.43
N ARG A 140 -31.00 10.21 36.96
CA ARG A 140 -30.71 10.46 38.38
C ARG A 140 -30.83 11.93 38.80
N ILE A 141 -30.62 12.87 37.88
CA ILE A 141 -30.78 14.30 38.15
C ILE A 141 -32.27 14.68 38.19
N SER A 142 -33.10 14.09 37.32
CA SER A 142 -34.55 14.30 37.35
C SER A 142 -35.22 13.77 38.62
N ASP A 143 -34.67 12.72 39.23
CA ASP A 143 -35.19 12.17 40.49
C ASP A 143 -34.91 13.06 41.72
N LEU A 144 -34.02 14.06 41.59
CA LEU A 144 -33.64 14.97 42.68
C LEU A 144 -34.49 16.25 42.76
N PHE A 145 -35.37 16.49 41.79
CA PHE A 145 -36.28 17.64 41.79
C PHE A 145 -37.73 17.16 41.76
N PRO A 146 -38.46 17.16 42.90
CA PRO A 146 -39.88 16.87 42.89
C PRO A 146 -40.64 17.94 42.10
N PRO A 147 -41.75 17.58 41.42
CA PRO A 147 -42.55 18.54 40.66
C PRO A 147 -43.11 19.62 41.60
N LEU A 148 -42.91 20.87 41.22
CA LEU A 148 -43.52 22.02 41.90
C LEU A 148 -45.03 21.92 41.73
N SER A 149 -45.74 21.78 42.86
CA SER A 149 -47.19 21.82 42.92
C SER A 149 -47.67 23.27 42.74
N ASP A 150 -48.63 23.46 41.83
CA ASP A 150 -49.33 24.74 41.56
C ASP A 150 -50.07 25.29 42.80
#